data_AF-A0A485MAI2-F1
#
_entry.id   AF-A0A485MAI2-F1
#
_cell.length_a   1.000
_cell.length_b   1.000
_cell.length_c   1.000
_cell.angle_alpha   90.00
_cell.angle_beta   90.00
_cell.angle_gamma   90.00
#
_symmetry.space_group_name_H-M   'P 1'
#
loop_
_entity.id
_entity.type
_entity.pdbx_description
1 polymer ?
#
loop_
_entity_poly.entity_id
_entity_poly.type
_entity_poly.pdbx_seq_one_letter_code
_entity_poly.pdbx_strand_id
1 'polypeptide(L)'
;MVDLNAADLTELLREVHGKIVQTGAGDRELNTLGARVEALPLNANERLTHLVSNPTLAMVLLMIGIYGLIIGFYSPGFFLPEVLGAIGLILGLYGLGLFQGNLVAGLLILLGVGLLVAELFTPAYGILGVGGLTSVILGILFFPTEPLMPPAWFSAFKAVAIGVGIAGALFVAVVVVGLARLRRYKPVHGEAEFSGTVAVVMQKLDPEGLVKVKGEIWQAVSKDGYTIEEGERVRVYERQGITLLVGCPEKNERGKTKQ
;
A
#
# COMPACT_ATOMS: atom_id res chain seq x y z
N MET A 1 25.39 -4.71 35.35
CA MET A 1 25.42 -5.41 36.64
C MET A 1 24.09 -5.15 37.32
N VAL A 2 23.55 -6.15 38.01
CA VAL A 2 22.35 -5.98 38.84
C VAL A 2 22.85 -5.95 40.30
N ASP A 3 22.54 -4.88 41.02
CA ASP A 3 23.11 -4.63 42.36
C ASP A 3 22.34 -5.30 43.51
N LEU A 4 21.11 -5.76 43.24
CA LEU A 4 20.19 -6.37 44.22
C LEU A 4 19.27 -7.36 43.50
N ASN A 5 18.99 -8.49 44.15
CA ASN A 5 18.06 -9.50 43.66
C ASN A 5 17.01 -9.78 44.75
N ALA A 6 15.78 -9.29 44.53
CA ALA A 6 14.65 -9.48 45.43
C ALA A 6 13.55 -10.31 44.74
N ALA A 7 12.78 -11.08 45.51
CA ALA A 7 11.74 -11.97 44.98
C ALA A 7 10.51 -11.20 44.50
N ASP A 8 10.20 -10.05 45.11
CA ASP A 8 9.11 -9.18 44.69
C ASP A 8 9.40 -7.69 44.96
N LEU A 9 8.50 -6.83 44.47
CA LEU A 9 8.61 -5.38 44.63
C LEU A 9 8.59 -4.94 46.10
N THR A 10 7.86 -5.65 46.97
CA THR A 10 7.73 -5.30 48.39
C THR A 10 9.04 -5.56 49.12
N GLU A 11 9.67 -6.70 48.85
CA GLU A 11 10.99 -7.07 49.35
C GLU A 11 12.05 -6.11 48.82
N LEU A 12 12.02 -5.79 47.52
CA LEU A 12 12.93 -4.81 46.92
C LEU A 12 12.84 -3.46 47.64
N LEU A 13 11.63 -2.92 47.83
CA LEU A 13 11.40 -1.64 48.51
C LEU A 13 11.89 -1.66 49.96
N ARG A 14 11.88 -2.81 50.64
CA ARG A 14 12.44 -2.96 51.98
C ARG A 14 13.97 -2.97 51.94
N GLU A 15 14.58 -3.68 51.00
CA GLU A 15 16.04 -3.80 50.88
C GLU A 15 16.74 -2.52 50.39
N VAL A 16 16.07 -1.70 49.57
CA VAL A 16 16.63 -0.40 49.14
C VAL A 16 16.40 0.73 50.15
N HIS A 17 15.60 0.50 51.20
CA HIS A 17 15.34 1.52 52.21
C HIS A 17 16.62 1.88 52.97
N GLY A 18 16.87 3.18 53.16
CA GLY A 18 18.05 3.70 53.86
C GLY A 18 19.33 3.68 53.02
N LYS A 19 19.30 3.20 51.76
CA LYS A 19 20.45 3.32 50.86
C LYS A 19 20.62 4.78 50.41
N ILE A 20 21.87 5.22 50.37
CA ILE A 20 22.25 6.53 49.84
C ILE A 20 22.52 6.37 48.34
N VAL A 21 21.83 7.17 47.51
CA VAL A 21 22.03 7.21 46.06
C VAL A 21 22.48 8.60 45.62
N GLN A 22 23.40 8.65 44.67
CA GLN A 22 23.81 9.89 44.01
C GLN A 22 22.75 10.31 43.00
N THR A 23 22.20 11.51 43.20
CA THR A 23 21.26 12.14 42.27
C THR A 23 21.88 13.40 41.67
N GLY A 24 21.27 13.95 40.61
CA GLY A 24 21.69 15.25 40.07
C GLY A 24 21.62 16.41 41.08
N ALA A 25 20.94 16.22 42.21
CA ALA A 25 20.85 17.18 43.31
C ALA A 25 21.75 16.83 44.52
N GLY A 26 22.63 15.82 44.39
CA GLY A 26 23.51 15.32 45.45
C GLY A 26 23.07 13.97 46.05
N ASP A 27 23.73 13.57 47.13
CA ASP A 27 23.44 12.33 47.85
C ASP A 27 22.08 12.40 48.55
N ARG A 28 21.22 11.41 48.29
CA ARG A 28 19.88 11.30 48.87
C ARG A 28 19.67 9.90 49.45
N GLU A 29 19.13 9.83 50.66
CA GLU A 29 18.71 8.58 51.29
C GLU A 29 17.32 8.16 50.79
N LEU A 30 17.18 6.88 50.45
CA LEU A 30 15.94 6.30 49.92
C LEU A 30 14.94 5.95 51.05
N ASN A 31 13.82 6.68 51.10
CA ASN A 31 12.71 6.41 52.00
C ASN A 31 11.57 5.66 51.30
N THR A 32 11.69 4.33 51.23
CA THR A 32 10.81 3.45 50.45
C THR A 32 9.81 2.65 51.30
N LEU A 33 9.99 2.56 52.62
CA LEU A 33 9.04 1.87 53.50
C LEU A 33 7.67 2.57 53.51
N GLY A 34 6.61 1.82 53.16
CA GLY A 34 5.25 2.34 53.10
C GLY A 34 5.00 3.33 51.95
N ALA A 35 5.94 3.45 51.00
CA ALA A 35 5.77 4.30 49.83
C ALA A 35 4.59 3.83 48.96
N ARG A 36 3.83 4.78 48.43
CA ARG A 36 2.75 4.49 47.49
C ARG A 36 3.36 4.10 46.15
N VAL A 37 3.13 2.86 45.73
CA VAL A 37 3.52 2.39 44.40
C VAL A 37 2.51 2.91 43.39
N GLU A 38 2.99 3.71 42.44
CA GLU A 38 2.20 4.17 41.30
C GLU A 38 2.74 3.51 40.03
N ALA A 39 1.91 2.67 39.40
CA ALA A 39 2.27 2.04 38.15
C ALA A 39 2.10 3.06 37.02
N LEU A 40 3.21 3.50 36.44
CA LEU A 40 3.18 4.32 35.25
C LEU A 40 2.81 3.44 34.05
N PRO A 41 1.69 3.71 33.35
CA PRO A 41 1.32 2.94 32.17
C PRO A 41 2.32 3.21 31.05
N LEU A 42 2.62 2.16 30.27
CA LEU A 42 3.49 2.27 29.11
C LEU A 42 2.88 3.25 28.09
N ASN A 43 3.70 4.19 27.61
CA ASN A 43 3.32 5.05 26.49
C ASN A 43 3.27 4.24 25.18
N ALA A 44 2.65 4.78 24.12
CA ALA A 44 2.49 4.06 22.84
C ALA A 44 3.81 3.52 22.27
N ASN A 45 4.89 4.30 22.36
CA ASN A 45 6.23 3.92 21.88
C ASN A 45 6.84 2.81 22.73
N GLU A 46 6.67 2.88 24.05
CA GLU A 46 7.16 1.87 24.98
C GLU A 46 6.39 0.57 24.80
N ARG A 47 5.07 0.64 24.56
CA ARG A 47 4.22 -0.51 24.27
C ARG A 47 4.62 -1.18 22.95
N LEU A 48 4.88 -0.41 21.90
CA LEU A 48 5.38 -0.93 20.63
C LEU A 48 6.75 -1.60 20.80
N THR A 49 7.66 -0.92 21.50
CA THR A 49 8.99 -1.46 21.80
C THR A 49 8.90 -2.76 22.58
N HIS A 50 8.09 -2.79 23.64
CA HIS A 50 7.84 -3.98 24.44
C HIS A 50 7.27 -5.14 23.61
N LEU A 51 6.36 -4.85 22.67
CA LEU A 51 5.78 -5.87 21.79
C LEU A 51 6.85 -6.45 20.85
N VAL A 52 7.63 -5.59 20.19
CA VAL A 52 8.66 -6.01 19.22
C VAL A 52 9.83 -6.71 19.93
N SER A 53 10.17 -6.31 21.15
CA SER A 53 11.19 -6.95 21.99
C SER A 53 10.79 -8.32 22.53
N ASN A 54 9.57 -8.80 22.26
CA ASN A 54 9.20 -10.17 22.58
C ASN A 54 9.91 -11.14 21.61
N PRO A 55 10.78 -12.06 22.08
CA PRO A 55 11.58 -12.92 21.21
C PRO A 55 10.74 -13.77 20.26
N THR A 56 9.58 -14.26 20.71
CA THR A 56 8.68 -15.08 19.88
C THR A 56 8.11 -14.24 18.73
N LEU A 57 7.67 -13.02 19.02
CA LEU A 57 7.14 -12.12 18.00
C LEU A 57 8.24 -11.66 17.04
N ALA A 58 9.44 -11.38 17.56
CA ALA A 58 10.61 -11.02 16.77
C ALA A 58 10.98 -12.12 15.77
N MET A 59 10.95 -13.40 16.19
CA MET A 59 11.19 -14.54 15.31
C MET A 59 10.13 -14.66 14.20
N VAL A 60 8.85 -14.43 14.52
CA VAL A 60 7.77 -14.42 13.52
C VAL A 60 7.97 -13.28 12.51
N LEU A 61 8.29 -12.07 12.98
CA LEU A 61 8.61 -10.93 12.12
C LEU A 61 9.82 -11.19 11.24
N LEU A 62 10.86 -11.83 11.78
CA LEU A 62 12.05 -12.22 11.02
C LEU A 62 11.71 -13.23 9.92
N MET A 63 10.87 -14.22 10.21
CA MET A 63 10.37 -15.18 9.22
C MET A 63 9.58 -14.49 8.11
N ILE A 64 8.62 -13.64 8.47
CA ILE A 64 7.86 -12.83 7.51
C ILE A 64 8.83 -11.97 6.69
N GLY A 65 9.85 -11.43 7.35
CA GLY A 65 10.90 -10.64 6.76
C GLY A 65 11.63 -11.35 5.62
N ILE A 66 12.22 -12.49 5.96
CA ILE A 66 13.01 -13.33 5.05
C ILE A 66 12.12 -13.86 3.92
N TYR A 67 10.98 -14.47 4.24
CA TYR A 67 10.09 -15.04 3.22
C TYR A 67 9.45 -13.97 2.34
N GLY A 68 9.11 -12.80 2.88
CA GLY A 68 8.59 -11.67 2.12
C GLY A 68 9.58 -11.21 1.06
N LEU A 69 10.86 -11.04 1.42
CA LEU A 69 11.92 -10.72 0.46
C LEU A 69 12.11 -11.81 -0.59
N ILE A 70 12.17 -13.09 -0.18
CA ILE A 70 12.33 -14.20 -1.11
C ILE A 70 11.19 -14.21 -2.13
N ILE A 71 9.93 -14.18 -1.67
CA ILE A 71 8.75 -14.22 -2.53
C ILE A 71 8.73 -13.02 -3.48
N GLY A 72 9.05 -11.83 -2.97
CA GLY A 72 9.12 -10.62 -3.77
C GLY A 72 10.12 -10.72 -4.92
N PHE A 73 11.34 -11.17 -4.63
CA PHE A 73 12.34 -11.39 -5.68
C PHE A 73 11.96 -12.48 -6.69
N TYR A 74 11.16 -13.47 -6.31
CA TYR A 74 10.63 -14.48 -7.24
C TYR A 74 9.42 -14.01 -8.04
N SER A 75 8.71 -12.97 -7.59
CA SER A 75 7.46 -12.48 -8.21
C SER A 75 7.55 -10.98 -8.55
N PRO A 76 8.30 -10.60 -9.60
CA PRO A 76 8.48 -9.21 -9.97
C PRO A 76 7.14 -8.51 -10.24
N GLY A 77 6.97 -7.31 -9.67
CA GLY A 77 5.80 -6.46 -9.90
C GLY A 77 4.71 -6.57 -8.83
N PHE A 78 4.78 -7.54 -7.92
CA PHE A 78 3.93 -7.59 -6.73
C PHE A 78 4.70 -7.10 -5.50
N PHE A 79 4.85 -5.78 -5.35
CA PHE A 79 5.73 -5.12 -4.36
C PHE A 79 5.36 -5.29 -2.86
N LEU A 80 4.25 -5.96 -2.55
CA LEU A 80 3.74 -6.07 -1.18
C LEU A 80 4.62 -6.95 -0.27
N PRO A 81 5.07 -8.15 -0.69
CA PRO A 81 5.92 -9.01 0.12
C PRO A 81 7.29 -8.38 0.39
N GLU A 82 7.87 -7.62 -0.55
CA GLU A 82 9.14 -6.93 -0.36
C GLU A 82 9.02 -5.85 0.71
N VAL A 83 7.95 -5.04 0.67
CA VAL A 83 7.72 -3.97 1.64
C VAL A 83 7.49 -4.55 3.04
N LEU A 84 6.57 -5.52 3.17
CA LEU A 84 6.30 -6.17 4.44
C LEU A 84 7.52 -6.93 4.94
N GLY A 85 8.24 -7.57 4.03
CA GLY A 85 9.46 -8.29 4.31
C GLY A 85 10.56 -7.37 4.83
N ALA A 86 10.81 -6.24 4.17
CA ALA A 86 11.86 -5.31 4.58
C ALA A 86 11.57 -4.70 5.96
N ILE A 87 10.34 -4.26 6.21
CA ILE A 87 9.91 -3.72 7.51
C ILE A 87 9.99 -4.82 8.58
N GLY A 88 9.43 -6.00 8.31
CA GLY A 88 9.41 -7.13 9.22
C GLY A 88 10.81 -7.63 9.59
N LEU A 89 11.72 -7.67 8.62
CA LEU A 89 13.11 -8.07 8.83
C LEU A 89 13.80 -7.09 9.79
N ILE A 90 13.68 -5.78 9.56
CA ILE A 90 14.30 -4.76 10.42
C ILE A 90 13.74 -4.85 11.85
N LEU A 91 12.42 -4.95 12.00
CA LEU A 91 11.78 -5.05 13.31
C LEU A 91 12.10 -6.37 14.03
N GLY A 92 12.19 -7.48 13.30
CA GLY A 92 12.58 -8.78 13.84
C GLY A 92 14.01 -8.77 14.37
N LEU A 93 14.95 -8.20 13.60
CA LEU A 93 16.34 -8.05 14.02
C LEU A 93 16.48 -7.15 15.26
N TYR A 94 15.69 -6.07 15.34
CA TYR A 94 15.60 -5.23 16.53
C TYR A 94 15.07 -6.01 17.74
N GLY A 95 13.97 -6.76 17.55
CA GLY A 95 13.32 -7.51 18.61
C GLY A 95 14.21 -8.61 19.23
N LEU A 96 15.16 -9.15 18.46
CA LEU A 96 16.18 -10.09 18.93
C LEU A 96 17.35 -9.41 19.66
N GLY A 97 17.36 -8.08 19.77
CA GLY A 97 18.43 -7.33 20.41
C GLY A 97 19.72 -7.23 19.59
N LEU A 98 19.67 -7.48 18.28
CA LEU A 98 20.85 -7.41 17.40
C LEU A 98 21.24 -5.98 17.05
N PHE A 99 20.28 -5.04 17.13
CA PHE A 99 20.51 -3.63 16.82
C PHE A 99 19.98 -2.71 17.91
N GLN A 100 20.62 -1.55 18.05
CA GLN A 100 20.15 -0.46 18.88
C GLN A 100 19.01 0.31 18.19
N GLY A 101 18.14 0.94 18.98
CA GLY A 101 16.96 1.65 18.47
C GLY A 101 17.29 2.82 17.52
N ASN A 102 18.43 3.49 17.71
CA ASN A 102 18.91 4.56 16.82
C ASN A 102 19.16 4.08 15.39
N LEU A 103 19.85 2.94 15.23
CA LEU A 103 20.17 2.37 13.93
C LEU A 103 18.91 1.87 13.24
N VAL A 104 18.01 1.23 14.00
CA VAL A 104 16.72 0.73 13.50
C VAL A 104 15.85 1.88 13.00
N ALA A 105 15.79 2.97 13.77
CA ALA A 105 15.09 4.18 13.37
C ALA A 105 15.65 4.74 12.05
N GLY A 106 16.98 4.84 11.93
CA GLY A 106 17.65 5.29 10.71
C GLY A 106 17.37 4.39 9.51
N LEU A 107 17.45 3.07 9.68
CA LEU A 107 17.18 2.09 8.62
C LEU A 107 15.74 2.16 8.13
N LEU A 108 14.77 2.28 9.03
CA LEU A 108 13.34 2.40 8.67
C LEU A 108 13.05 3.71 7.94
N ILE A 109 13.67 4.82 8.36
CA ILE A 109 13.52 6.11 7.65
C ILE A 109 14.13 6.02 6.26
N LEU A 110 15.34 5.46 6.13
CA LEU A 110 16.03 5.34 4.84
C LEU A 110 15.27 4.40 3.89
N LEU A 111 14.79 3.26 4.40
CA LEU A 111 13.89 2.37 3.67
C LEU A 111 12.64 3.12 3.21
N GLY A 112 12.01 3.87 4.13
CA GLY A 112 10.79 4.59 3.86
C GLY A 112 10.93 5.66 2.77
N VAL A 113 12.00 6.46 2.83
CA VAL A 113 12.35 7.43 1.79
C VAL A 113 12.63 6.72 0.46
N GLY A 114 13.39 5.62 0.48
CA GLY A 114 13.67 4.83 -0.71
C GLY A 114 12.40 4.30 -1.40
N LEU A 115 11.45 3.79 -0.61
CA LEU A 115 10.16 3.30 -1.11
C LEU A 115 9.30 4.44 -1.69
N LEU A 116 9.27 5.61 -1.04
CA LEU A 116 8.55 6.78 -1.54
C LEU A 116 9.14 7.28 -2.87
N VAL A 117 10.47 7.32 -2.99
CA VAL A 117 11.15 7.67 -4.23
C VAL A 117 10.87 6.63 -5.31
N ALA A 118 10.90 5.33 -4.96
CA ALA A 118 10.62 4.25 -5.90
C ALA A 118 9.18 4.31 -6.46
N GLU A 119 8.19 4.72 -5.67
CA GLU A 119 6.80 4.95 -6.13
C GLU A 119 6.72 6.07 -7.20
N LEU A 120 7.61 7.07 -7.16
CA LEU A 120 7.62 8.15 -8.17
C LEU A 120 8.12 7.66 -9.53
N PHE A 121 9.03 6.69 -9.54
CA PHE A 121 9.59 6.12 -10.78
C PHE A 121 8.83 4.89 -11.27
N THR A 122 8.14 4.20 -10.36
CA THR A 122 7.45 2.94 -10.65
C THR A 122 6.00 3.04 -10.18
N PRO A 123 5.00 2.93 -11.08
CA PRO A 123 3.60 2.92 -10.70
C PRO A 123 3.25 1.61 -9.97
N ALA A 124 3.50 1.57 -8.67
CA ALA A 124 3.22 0.43 -7.79
C ALA A 124 1.82 0.50 -7.16
N TYR A 125 0.92 1.30 -7.76
CA TYR A 125 -0.45 1.50 -7.32
C TYR A 125 -0.57 1.94 -5.85
N GLY A 126 0.45 2.64 -5.32
CA GLY A 126 0.50 3.16 -3.96
C GLY A 126 1.03 2.19 -2.90
N ILE A 127 1.42 0.97 -3.25
CA ILE A 127 1.97 -0.02 -2.29
C ILE A 127 3.30 0.47 -1.70
N LEU A 128 4.22 0.95 -2.55
CA LEU A 128 5.50 1.48 -2.10
C LEU A 128 5.28 2.80 -1.35
N GLY A 129 4.30 3.61 -1.79
CA GLY A 129 3.89 4.83 -1.10
C GLY A 129 3.43 4.60 0.35
N VAL A 130 2.47 3.69 0.56
CA VAL A 130 1.95 3.34 1.90
C VAL A 130 3.01 2.67 2.76
N GLY A 131 3.78 1.75 2.17
CA GLY A 131 4.90 1.08 2.83
C GLY A 131 5.99 2.07 3.28
N GLY A 132 6.32 3.01 2.40
CA GLY A 132 7.30 4.04 2.65
C GLY A 132 6.89 4.97 3.79
N LEU A 133 5.63 5.43 3.77
CA LEU A 133 5.07 6.25 4.84
C LEU A 133 5.06 5.50 6.18
N THR A 134 4.61 4.24 6.18
CA THR A 134 4.58 3.40 7.39
C THR A 134 5.99 3.22 7.96
N SER A 135 6.98 2.99 7.10
CA SER A 135 8.39 2.83 7.51
C SER A 135 8.94 4.11 8.15
N VAL A 136 8.68 5.27 7.55
CA VAL A 136 9.09 6.57 8.13
C VAL A 136 8.45 6.79 9.50
N ILE A 137 7.15 6.54 9.64
CA ILE A 137 6.44 6.69 10.92
C ILE A 137 7.06 5.79 11.98
N LEU A 138 7.26 4.50 11.67
CA LEU A 138 7.89 3.56 12.60
C LEU A 138 9.30 4.01 12.98
N GLY A 139 10.09 4.47 12.00
CA GLY A 139 11.44 4.97 12.27
C GLY A 139 11.46 6.16 13.24
N ILE A 140 10.54 7.12 13.08
CA ILE A 140 10.42 8.26 14.01
C ILE A 140 10.01 7.79 15.42
N LEU A 141 9.16 6.78 15.53
CA LEU A 141 8.72 6.23 16.82
C LEU A 141 9.87 5.52 17.57
N PHE A 142 10.73 4.80 16.84
CA PHE A 142 11.91 4.12 17.39
C PHE A 142 13.09 5.04 17.68
N PHE A 143 13.05 6.28 17.17
CA PHE A 143 14.16 7.21 17.32
C PHE A 143 14.36 7.58 18.81
N PRO A 144 15.50 7.23 19.42
CA PRO A 144 15.68 7.36 20.86
C PRO A 144 15.81 8.83 21.27
N THR A 145 15.05 9.23 22.30
CA THR A 145 15.28 10.48 23.03
C THR A 145 16.56 10.36 23.84
N GLU A 146 17.68 10.85 23.30
CA GLU A 146 18.91 10.92 24.08
C GLU A 146 18.87 12.10 25.06
N PRO A 147 19.12 11.86 26.37
CA PRO A 147 19.11 12.92 27.40
C PRO A 147 20.16 14.01 27.17
N LEU A 148 21.23 13.70 26.42
CA LEU A 148 22.37 14.59 26.18
C LEU A 148 22.24 15.44 24.91
N MET A 149 21.25 15.17 24.05
CA MET A 149 21.00 15.98 22.86
C MET A 149 20.15 17.22 23.19
N PRO A 150 20.43 18.39 22.57
CA PRO A 150 19.60 19.58 22.75
C PRO A 150 18.13 19.28 22.40
N PRO A 151 17.18 19.49 23.34
CA PRO A 151 15.76 19.20 23.11
C PRO A 151 15.18 19.89 21.88
N ALA A 152 15.71 21.07 21.54
CA ALA A 152 15.32 21.87 20.39
C ALA A 152 15.70 21.25 19.04
N TRP A 153 16.85 20.57 18.95
CA TRP A 153 17.26 19.90 17.71
C TRP A 153 16.40 18.65 17.48
N PHE A 154 16.15 17.90 18.56
CA PHE A 154 15.34 16.70 18.53
C PHE A 154 13.87 16.98 18.18
N SER A 155 13.29 18.05 18.73
CA SER A 155 11.92 18.47 18.39
C SER A 155 11.83 18.97 16.94
N ALA A 156 12.85 19.70 16.45
CA ALA A 156 12.92 20.12 15.05
C ALA A 156 13.02 18.93 14.09
N PHE A 157 13.88 17.96 14.37
CA PHE A 157 14.02 16.74 13.57
C PHE A 157 12.70 15.96 13.52
N LYS A 158 12.06 15.72 14.67
CA LYS A 158 10.73 15.07 14.73
C LYS A 158 9.67 15.85 13.96
N ALA A 159 9.63 17.18 14.09
CA ALA A 159 8.67 18.01 13.38
C ALA A 159 8.86 17.94 11.85
N VAL A 160 10.10 17.98 11.37
CA VAL A 160 10.42 17.82 9.94
C VAL A 160 10.02 16.43 9.45
N ALA A 161 10.37 15.38 10.20
CA ALA A 161 10.07 14.00 9.81
C ALA A 161 8.54 13.74 9.77
N ILE A 162 7.80 14.26 10.74
CA ILE A 162 6.32 14.23 10.74
C ILE A 162 5.76 15.03 9.57
N GLY A 163 6.31 16.23 9.30
CA GLY A 163 5.90 17.08 8.18
C GLY A 163 6.08 16.39 6.83
N VAL A 164 7.22 15.72 6.62
CA VAL A 164 7.48 14.89 5.43
C VAL A 164 6.49 13.73 5.35
N GLY A 165 6.21 13.06 6.48
CA GLY A 165 5.20 12.01 6.54
C GLY A 165 3.80 12.50 6.12
N ILE A 166 3.34 13.63 6.64
CA ILE A 166 2.05 14.23 6.28
C ILE A 166 2.02 14.61 4.80
N ALA A 167 3.07 15.23 4.28
CA ALA A 167 3.18 15.60 2.87
C ALA A 167 3.13 14.36 1.96
N GLY A 168 3.84 13.28 2.32
CA GLY A 168 3.80 12.00 1.61
C GLY A 168 2.41 11.36 1.64
N ALA A 169 1.74 11.35 2.80
CA ALA A 169 0.37 10.85 2.94
C ALA A 169 -0.62 11.60 2.06
N LEU A 170 -0.52 12.94 2.03
CA LEU A 170 -1.33 13.79 1.16
C LEU A 170 -1.08 13.51 -0.32
N PHE A 171 0.18 13.36 -0.71
CA PHE A 171 0.54 13.01 -2.08
C PHE A 171 -0.08 11.68 -2.52
N VAL A 172 0.07 10.63 -1.70
CA VAL A 172 -0.56 9.32 -1.96
C VAL A 172 -2.08 9.46 -2.05
N ALA A 173 -2.71 10.21 -1.14
CA ALA A 173 -4.15 10.44 -1.17
C ALA A 173 -4.60 11.12 -2.48
N VAL A 174 -3.86 12.14 -2.96
CA VAL A 174 -4.15 12.81 -4.24
C VAL A 174 -4.04 11.83 -5.40
N VAL A 175 -2.99 11.01 -5.44
CA VAL A 175 -2.78 10.01 -6.50
C VAL A 175 -3.91 8.98 -6.51
N VAL A 176 -4.26 8.43 -5.34
CA VAL A 176 -5.34 7.44 -5.20
C VAL A 176 -6.69 8.03 -5.61
N VAL A 177 -7.00 9.25 -5.18
CA VAL A 177 -8.25 9.94 -5.59
C VAL A 177 -8.24 10.24 -7.10
N GLY A 178 -7.09 10.61 -7.66
CA GLY A 178 -6.90 10.80 -9.09
C GLY A 178 -7.18 9.53 -9.88
N LEU A 179 -6.56 8.41 -9.50
CA LEU A 179 -6.82 7.09 -10.10
C LEU A 179 -8.28 6.65 -9.94
N ALA A 180 -8.89 6.87 -8.78
CA ALA A 180 -10.28 6.52 -8.53
C ALA A 180 -11.24 7.33 -9.43
N ARG A 181 -10.93 8.60 -9.72
CA ARG A 181 -11.68 9.41 -10.69
C ARG A 181 -11.49 8.93 -12.12
N LEU A 182 -10.28 8.53 -12.50
CA LEU A 182 -9.99 7.96 -13.82
C LEU A 182 -10.75 6.65 -14.05
N ARG A 183 -10.85 5.78 -13.03
CA ARG A 183 -11.66 4.55 -13.10
C ARG A 183 -13.17 4.78 -13.22
N ARG A 184 -13.68 6.00 -12.93
CA ARG A 184 -15.09 6.36 -13.16
C ARG A 184 -15.40 6.73 -14.60
N TYR A 185 -14.38 6.99 -15.43
CA TYR A 185 -14.59 7.10 -16.87
C TYR A 185 -14.66 5.67 -17.42
N LYS A 186 -15.88 5.21 -17.72
CA LYS A 186 -16.10 4.01 -18.54
C LYS A 186 -15.25 4.16 -19.82
N PRO A 187 -14.61 3.10 -20.34
CA PRO A 187 -13.90 3.18 -21.62
C PRO A 187 -14.89 3.60 -22.70
N VAL A 188 -14.80 4.83 -23.21
CA VAL A 188 -15.64 5.33 -24.32
C VAL A 188 -15.03 4.97 -25.68
N HIS A 189 -13.97 4.18 -25.71
CA HIS A 189 -13.27 3.79 -26.94
C HIS A 189 -13.37 2.27 -27.12
N GLY A 190 -14.35 1.83 -27.90
CA GLY A 190 -14.45 0.43 -28.35
C GLY A 190 -15.83 0.02 -28.85
N GLU A 191 -16.89 0.29 -28.09
CA GLU A 191 -18.24 -0.22 -28.41
C GLU A 191 -19.00 0.65 -29.43
N ALA A 192 -18.78 1.98 -29.40
CA ALA A 192 -19.52 2.92 -30.26
C ALA A 192 -18.82 3.25 -31.59
N GLU A 193 -17.58 2.81 -31.82
CA GLU A 193 -16.79 3.22 -33.00
C GLU A 193 -17.34 2.66 -34.33
N PHE A 194 -18.07 1.55 -34.24
CA PHE A 194 -18.65 0.87 -35.39
C PHE A 194 -20.17 1.06 -35.51
N SER A 195 -20.86 1.47 -34.43
CA SER A 195 -22.32 1.60 -34.45
C SER A 195 -22.78 2.62 -35.49
N GLY A 196 -23.67 2.21 -36.39
CA GLY A 196 -24.17 3.00 -37.50
C GLY A 196 -23.32 2.97 -38.78
N THR A 197 -22.13 2.35 -38.75
CA THR A 197 -21.26 2.25 -39.94
C THR A 197 -21.76 1.18 -40.91
N VAL A 198 -21.60 1.41 -42.21
CA VAL A 198 -21.91 0.44 -43.26
C VAL A 198 -20.72 -0.51 -43.46
N ALA A 199 -20.99 -1.80 -43.41
CA ALA A 199 -20.07 -2.89 -43.73
C ALA A 199 -20.44 -3.53 -45.07
N VAL A 200 -19.47 -4.16 -45.73
CA VAL A 200 -19.72 -5.02 -46.91
C VAL A 200 -19.48 -6.46 -46.52
N VAL A 201 -20.42 -7.35 -46.82
CA VAL A 201 -20.28 -8.80 -46.59
C VAL A 201 -19.20 -9.35 -47.51
N MET A 202 -18.15 -9.94 -46.94
CA MET A 202 -17.02 -10.57 -47.65
C MET A 202 -17.16 -12.09 -47.73
N GLN A 203 -17.90 -12.68 -46.79
CA GLN A 203 -18.26 -14.09 -46.78
C GLN A 203 -19.71 -14.17 -46.34
N LYS A 204 -20.51 -14.97 -47.02
CA LYS A 204 -21.92 -15.22 -46.71
C LYS A 204 -22.15 -15.34 -45.19
N LEU A 205 -23.08 -14.54 -44.66
CA LEU A 205 -23.47 -14.55 -43.24
C LEU A 205 -24.63 -15.53 -43.06
N ASP A 206 -24.43 -16.63 -42.34
CA ASP A 206 -25.48 -17.61 -42.04
C ASP A 206 -25.24 -18.41 -40.74
N PRO A 207 -25.62 -17.91 -39.55
CA PRO A 207 -25.83 -16.50 -39.20
C PRO A 207 -24.51 -15.75 -38.99
N GLU A 208 -23.38 -16.46 -38.96
CA GLU A 208 -22.03 -15.92 -38.85
C GLU A 208 -21.35 -15.80 -40.22
N GLY A 209 -20.47 -14.82 -40.35
CA GLY A 209 -19.63 -14.65 -41.53
C GLY A 209 -18.63 -13.50 -41.34
N LEU A 210 -18.07 -13.02 -42.44
CA LEU A 210 -17.06 -11.95 -42.42
C LEU A 210 -17.57 -10.71 -43.13
N VAL A 211 -17.35 -9.55 -42.53
CA VAL A 211 -17.68 -8.24 -43.10
C VAL A 211 -16.45 -7.34 -43.14
N LYS A 212 -16.38 -6.45 -44.11
CA LYS A 212 -15.36 -5.42 -44.21
C LYS A 212 -15.92 -4.07 -43.79
N VAL A 213 -15.32 -3.46 -42.76
CA VAL A 213 -15.67 -2.12 -42.24
C VAL A 213 -14.42 -1.26 -42.18
N LYS A 214 -14.46 -0.07 -42.78
CA LYS A 214 -13.34 0.90 -42.79
C LYS A 214 -11.97 0.32 -43.25
N GLY A 215 -11.99 -0.76 -44.03
CA GLY A 215 -10.77 -1.42 -44.53
C GLY A 215 -10.36 -2.67 -43.75
N GLU A 216 -10.95 -2.92 -42.59
CA GLU A 216 -10.67 -4.08 -41.73
C GLU A 216 -11.71 -5.18 -41.92
N ILE A 217 -11.28 -6.44 -41.78
CA ILE A 217 -12.16 -7.62 -41.85
C ILE A 217 -12.53 -8.03 -40.42
N TRP A 218 -13.82 -8.14 -40.17
CA TRP A 218 -14.40 -8.44 -38.86
C TRP A 218 -15.34 -9.64 -38.95
N GLN A 219 -15.39 -10.45 -37.90
CA GLN A 219 -16.42 -11.47 -37.74
C GLN A 219 -17.76 -10.77 -37.45
N ALA A 220 -18.83 -11.22 -38.08
CA ALA A 220 -20.14 -10.63 -37.90
C ALA A 220 -21.24 -11.69 -37.78
N VAL A 221 -22.27 -11.35 -37.01
CA VAL A 221 -23.48 -12.15 -36.80
C VAL A 221 -24.68 -11.35 -37.30
N SER A 222 -25.55 -11.99 -38.08
CA SER A 222 -26.84 -11.44 -38.50
C SER A 222 -27.78 -11.32 -37.31
N LYS A 223 -28.20 -10.09 -36.99
CA LYS A 223 -29.07 -9.77 -35.85
C LYS A 223 -30.40 -10.53 -35.88
N ASP A 224 -30.98 -10.64 -37.06
CA ASP A 224 -32.32 -11.20 -37.26
C ASP A 224 -32.25 -12.67 -37.74
N GLY A 225 -31.05 -13.27 -37.78
CA GLY A 225 -30.84 -14.65 -38.22
C GLY A 225 -31.05 -14.87 -39.73
N TYR A 226 -31.24 -13.80 -40.51
CA TYR A 226 -31.32 -13.90 -41.96
C TYR A 226 -29.96 -14.16 -42.58
N THR A 227 -29.97 -15.02 -43.59
CA THR A 227 -28.83 -15.26 -44.47
C THR A 227 -28.58 -14.03 -45.35
N ILE A 228 -27.37 -13.46 -45.29
CA ILE A 228 -26.97 -12.30 -46.09
C ILE A 228 -25.85 -12.72 -47.04
N GLU A 229 -26.05 -12.49 -48.34
CA GLU A 229 -25.12 -12.95 -49.39
C GLU A 229 -23.87 -12.07 -49.49
N GLU A 230 -22.82 -12.63 -50.08
CA GLU A 230 -21.55 -11.93 -50.29
C GLU A 230 -21.72 -10.70 -51.21
N GLY A 231 -21.09 -9.59 -50.83
CA GLY A 231 -21.16 -8.31 -51.53
C GLY A 231 -22.26 -7.37 -51.05
N GLU A 232 -23.19 -7.82 -50.20
CA GLU A 232 -24.26 -6.96 -49.69
C GLU A 232 -23.75 -5.95 -48.65
N ARG A 233 -24.44 -4.80 -48.57
CA ARG A 233 -24.14 -3.76 -47.58
C ARG A 233 -25.03 -3.90 -46.36
N VAL A 234 -24.42 -4.06 -45.20
CA VAL A 234 -25.10 -4.21 -43.90
C VAL A 234 -24.74 -3.07 -42.96
N ARG A 235 -25.60 -2.75 -42.00
CA ARG A 235 -25.32 -1.75 -40.97
C ARG A 235 -24.90 -2.45 -39.68
N VAL A 236 -23.81 -1.97 -39.08
CA VAL A 236 -23.36 -2.44 -37.76
C VAL A 236 -24.22 -1.77 -36.69
N TYR A 237 -24.86 -2.58 -35.85
CA TYR A 237 -25.67 -2.12 -34.73
C TYR A 237 -24.82 -1.99 -33.46
N GLU A 238 -24.05 -3.04 -33.16
CA GLU A 238 -23.29 -3.16 -31.92
C GLU A 238 -22.04 -4.00 -32.16
N ARG A 239 -21.01 -3.79 -31.35
CA ARG A 239 -19.82 -4.65 -31.29
C ARG A 239 -19.86 -5.46 -30.01
N GLN A 240 -19.82 -6.79 -30.13
CA GLN A 240 -19.73 -7.73 -29.02
C GLN A 240 -18.34 -8.37 -29.03
N GLY A 241 -17.40 -7.78 -28.30
CA GLY A 241 -16.01 -8.27 -28.22
C GLY A 241 -15.27 -8.16 -29.56
N ILE A 242 -15.10 -9.29 -30.25
CA ILE A 242 -14.46 -9.39 -31.58
C ILE A 242 -15.48 -9.58 -32.72
N THR A 243 -16.77 -9.62 -32.39
CA THR A 243 -17.85 -9.88 -33.34
C THR A 243 -18.74 -8.65 -33.51
N LEU A 244 -19.12 -8.33 -34.73
CA LEU A 244 -20.04 -7.23 -35.05
C LEU A 244 -21.46 -7.77 -35.25
N LEU A 245 -22.43 -7.17 -34.56
CA LEU A 245 -23.84 -7.44 -34.79
C LEU A 245 -24.31 -6.58 -35.97
N VAL A 246 -24.69 -7.22 -37.08
CA VAL A 246 -25.06 -6.54 -38.32
C VAL A 246 -26.48 -6.89 -38.74
N GLY A 247 -27.15 -5.98 -39.45
CA GLY A 247 -28.45 -6.23 -40.04
C GLY A 247 -28.64 -5.43 -41.33
N CYS A 248 -29.70 -5.75 -42.05
CA CYS A 248 -30.03 -5.04 -43.29
C CYS A 248 -30.27 -3.56 -43.00
N PRO A 249 -29.76 -2.65 -43.86
CA PRO A 249 -30.10 -1.24 -43.75
C PRO A 249 -31.62 -1.10 -43.90
N GLU A 250 -32.26 -0.63 -42.84
CA GLU A 250 -33.69 -0.34 -42.75
C GLU A 250 -34.20 0.25 -44.08
N LYS A 251 -35.10 -0.46 -44.78
CA LYS A 251 -35.83 0.10 -45.91
C LYS A 251 -36.67 1.25 -45.35
N ASN A 252 -36.34 2.48 -45.73
CA ASN A 252 -37.18 3.65 -45.49
C ASN A 252 -38.64 3.34 -45.89
N GLU A 253 -39.54 3.23 -44.91
CA GLU A 253 -40.98 3.32 -45.13
C GLU A 253 -41.36 4.78 -45.45
N ARG A 254 -40.96 5.26 -46.64
CA ARG A 254 -41.61 6.41 -47.28
C ARG A 254 -42.44 5.90 -48.43
N GLY A 255 -43.73 5.69 -48.17
CA GLY A 255 -44.67 5.28 -49.21
C GLY A 255 -46.06 4.87 -48.74
N LYS A 256 -46.71 5.61 -47.83
CA LYS A 256 -48.19 5.63 -47.76
C LYS A 256 -48.70 7.06 -47.94
N THR A 257 -48.86 7.36 -49.22
CA THR A 257 -49.80 8.24 -49.91
C THR A 257 -50.83 8.95 -49.03
N LYS A 258 -50.85 10.29 -49.15
CA LYS A 258 -52.06 11.11 -49.03
C LYS A 258 -53.13 10.58 -49.98
N GLN A 259 -54.27 10.17 -49.46
CA GLN A 259 -55.61 10.54 -49.93
C GLN A 259 -56.66 10.01 -48.95
#